data_AF-A0A7S3RDP3-F1
#
_entry.id   AF-A0A7S3RDP3-F1
#
_cell.length_a   1.000
_cell.length_b   1.000
_cell.length_c   1.000
_cell.angle_alpha   90.00
_cell.angle_beta   90.00
_cell.angle_gamma   90.00
#
_symmetry.space_group_name_H-M   'P 1'
#
loop_
_entity.id
_entity.type
_entity.pdbx_description
1 polymer ?
#
loop_
_entity_poly.entity_id
_entity_poly.type
_entity_poly.pdbx_seq_one_letter_code
_entity_poly.pdbx_strand_id
1 'polypeptide(L)'
;AAFMLATALATTLTLSVTMKNQALVFLKPHAANDACDAFLKQHLEQAGITVTSSGIKRAAEIDEQKLIDQHYGSLADLAMGVQPGDMAVSPAALQAFEDAYGLKWAQALPSMLRNDDALAQLGVDGLGLEAMWRAGKQLKLAPGTYVSRLEGPSPPVYTVNGFYPAMRQAFVAPGAEVRYLVCEWDQALLSWAAFRQAVIGATDPAKAAAGSARAAMLGQWRELGLEAKPSMSLNCVHASAGPLEGLKERCVWSGASLASDPLAEALLAGGVGRATLETWLKENSVVSLGDAKADKVFDLTEEMGAAECVALCCGA
;
A
#
# COMPACT_ATOMS: atom_id res chain seq x y z
N ALA A 1 -17.87 -38.94 7.38
CA ALA A 1 -16.51 -38.35 7.25
C ALA A 1 -16.10 -38.25 5.78
N ALA A 2 -15.93 -39.35 5.04
CA ALA A 2 -15.48 -39.32 3.64
C ALA A 2 -16.40 -38.56 2.67
N PHE A 3 -17.73 -38.60 2.86
CA PHE A 3 -18.67 -37.87 2.00
C PHE A 3 -18.59 -36.35 2.20
N MET A 4 -18.48 -35.88 3.46
CA MET A 4 -18.28 -34.46 3.78
C MET A 4 -16.92 -33.96 3.24
N LEU A 5 -15.87 -34.77 3.37
CA LEU A 5 -14.54 -34.44 2.87
C LEU A 5 -14.53 -34.32 1.34
N ALA A 6 -15.24 -35.20 0.63
CA ALA A 6 -15.37 -35.17 -0.83
C ALA A 6 -16.19 -33.98 -1.33
N THR A 7 -17.28 -33.60 -0.64
CA THR A 7 -18.01 -32.37 -0.96
C THR A 7 -17.18 -31.13 -0.68
N ALA A 8 -16.47 -31.06 0.45
CA ALA A 8 -15.58 -29.93 0.76
C ALA A 8 -14.47 -29.78 -0.29
N LEU A 9 -13.84 -30.89 -0.71
CA LEU A 9 -12.83 -30.93 -1.77
C LEU A 9 -13.41 -30.51 -3.14
N ALA A 10 -14.62 -30.97 -3.48
CA ALA A 10 -15.27 -30.62 -4.74
C ALA A 10 -15.66 -29.14 -4.79
N THR A 11 -16.15 -28.58 -3.66
CA THR A 11 -16.47 -27.16 -3.53
C THR A 11 -15.21 -26.29 -3.61
N THR A 12 -14.11 -26.68 -2.97
CA THR A 12 -12.80 -25.99 -3.10
C THR A 12 -12.24 -26.09 -4.52
N LEU A 13 -12.37 -27.23 -5.21
CA LEU A 13 -11.95 -27.38 -6.61
C LEU A 13 -12.78 -26.52 -7.57
N THR A 14 -14.09 -26.37 -7.35
CA THR A 14 -14.95 -25.51 -8.19
C THR A 14 -14.73 -24.01 -7.94
N LEU A 15 -14.40 -23.61 -6.71
CA LEU A 15 -14.00 -22.24 -6.38
C LEU A 15 -12.63 -21.88 -7.00
N SER A 16 -11.70 -22.84 -7.07
CA SER A 16 -10.35 -22.58 -7.60
C SER A 16 -10.32 -22.28 -9.11
N VAL A 17 -11.33 -22.74 -9.87
CA VAL A 17 -11.41 -22.59 -11.33
C VAL A 17 -12.20 -21.34 -11.77
N THR A 18 -12.94 -20.67 -10.88
CA THR A 18 -13.90 -19.61 -11.29
C THR A 18 -13.58 -18.20 -10.80
N MET A 19 -12.77 -18.03 -9.75
CA MET A 19 -12.49 -16.69 -9.22
C MET A 19 -11.27 -16.06 -9.90
N LYS A 20 -11.51 -14.90 -10.50
CA LYS A 20 -10.47 -14.09 -11.13
C LYS A 20 -9.73 -13.24 -10.12
N ASN A 21 -8.47 -12.96 -10.40
CA ASN A 21 -7.73 -11.94 -9.66
C ASN A 21 -8.29 -10.57 -10.01
N GLN A 22 -8.44 -9.71 -9.00
CA GLN A 22 -8.80 -8.31 -9.17
C GLN A 22 -7.82 -7.43 -8.41
N ALA A 23 -7.23 -6.45 -9.10
CA ALA A 23 -6.29 -5.50 -8.52
C ALA A 23 -6.72 -4.07 -8.83
N LEU A 24 -6.25 -3.14 -8.00
CA LEU A 24 -6.18 -1.73 -8.37
C LEU A 24 -4.80 -1.46 -8.98
N VAL A 25 -4.79 -0.83 -10.14
CA VAL A 25 -3.61 -0.26 -10.76
C VAL A 25 -3.85 1.23 -10.90
N PHE A 26 -2.87 2.08 -10.60
CA PHE A 26 -3.03 3.51 -10.87
C PHE A 26 -1.75 4.19 -11.32
N LEU A 27 -1.92 5.23 -12.15
CA LEU A 27 -0.87 6.19 -12.43
C LEU A 27 -0.74 7.16 -11.27
N LYS A 28 0.48 7.24 -10.73
CA LYS A 28 0.85 8.22 -9.72
C LYS A 28 0.78 9.64 -10.30
N PRO A 29 0.64 10.68 -9.46
CA PRO A 29 0.45 12.06 -9.90
C PRO A 29 1.42 12.55 -10.98
N HIS A 30 2.71 12.23 -10.86
CA HIS A 30 3.73 12.66 -11.81
C HIS A 30 3.64 11.97 -13.18
N ALA A 31 2.84 10.91 -13.31
CA ALA A 31 2.59 10.16 -14.54
C ALA A 31 1.10 10.16 -14.94
N ALA A 32 0.27 10.94 -14.25
CA ALA A 32 -1.17 10.96 -14.47
C ALA A 32 -1.54 11.88 -15.64
N ASN A 33 -1.28 11.41 -16.86
CA ASN A 33 -1.62 12.10 -18.10
C ASN A 33 -2.22 11.13 -19.14
N ASP A 34 -2.76 11.68 -20.24
CA ASP A 34 -3.47 10.90 -21.26
C ASP A 34 -2.57 9.88 -21.99
N ALA A 35 -1.31 10.23 -22.26
CA ALA A 35 -0.37 9.35 -22.95
C ALA A 35 0.02 8.16 -22.07
N CYS A 36 0.29 8.39 -20.78
CA CYS A 36 0.56 7.33 -19.82
C CYS A 36 -0.66 6.44 -19.57
N ASP A 37 -1.87 7.01 -19.51
CA ASP A 37 -3.12 6.25 -19.32
C ASP A 37 -3.41 5.33 -20.51
N ALA A 38 -3.29 5.86 -21.74
CA ALA A 38 -3.43 5.08 -22.96
C ALA A 38 -2.39 3.96 -23.04
N PHE A 39 -1.11 4.28 -22.77
CA PHE A 39 -0.04 3.29 -22.71
C PHE A 39 -0.34 2.17 -21.72
N LEU A 40 -0.71 2.52 -20.48
CA LEU A 40 -0.91 1.54 -19.42
C LEU A 40 -2.10 0.62 -19.72
N LYS A 41 -3.21 1.17 -20.23
CA LYS A 41 -4.38 0.37 -20.63
C LYS A 41 -4.04 -0.62 -21.74
N GLN A 42 -3.36 -0.15 -22.79
CA GLN A 42 -2.90 -1.01 -23.89
C GLN A 42 -1.94 -2.09 -23.39
N HIS A 43 -1.01 -1.73 -22.52
CA HIS A 43 -0.02 -2.65 -21.94
C HIS A 43 -0.69 -3.77 -21.13
N LEU A 44 -1.69 -3.43 -20.30
CA LEU A 44 -2.47 -4.39 -19.53
C LEU A 44 -3.30 -5.31 -20.43
N GLU A 45 -3.95 -4.76 -21.46
CA GLU A 45 -4.73 -5.53 -22.42
C GLU A 45 -3.86 -6.56 -23.17
N GLN A 46 -2.66 -6.16 -23.61
CA GLN A 46 -1.69 -7.05 -24.25
C GLN A 46 -1.22 -8.19 -23.34
N ALA A 47 -1.25 -8.00 -22.02
CA ALA A 47 -0.98 -9.03 -21.03
C ALA A 47 -2.19 -9.91 -20.70
N GLY A 48 -3.33 -9.75 -21.39
CA GLY A 48 -4.56 -10.49 -21.15
C GLY A 48 -5.36 -10.01 -19.93
N ILE A 49 -5.10 -8.80 -19.45
CA ILE A 49 -5.76 -8.21 -18.29
C ILE A 49 -6.89 -7.29 -18.77
N THR A 50 -8.10 -7.49 -18.25
CA THR A 50 -9.27 -6.67 -18.57
C THR A 50 -9.39 -5.51 -17.59
N VAL A 51 -9.57 -4.29 -18.09
CA VAL A 51 -9.93 -3.13 -17.26
C VAL A 51 -11.46 -3.07 -17.13
N THR A 52 -11.98 -3.32 -15.94
CA THR A 52 -13.43 -3.39 -15.68
C THR A 52 -14.02 -2.06 -15.21
N SER A 53 -13.18 -1.19 -14.64
CA SER A 53 -13.55 0.17 -14.25
C SER A 53 -12.33 1.07 -14.32
N SER A 54 -12.53 2.36 -14.57
CA SER A 54 -11.46 3.37 -14.48
C SER A 54 -12.02 4.71 -14.02
N GLY A 55 -11.16 5.56 -13.50
CA GLY A 55 -11.56 6.90 -13.08
C GLY A 55 -10.38 7.78 -12.70
N ILE A 56 -10.69 9.04 -12.41
CA ILE A 56 -9.72 10.05 -12.01
C ILE A 56 -10.11 10.55 -10.62
N LYS A 57 -9.17 10.52 -9.67
CA LYS A 57 -9.28 11.17 -8.36
C LYS A 57 -8.37 12.38 -8.34
N ARG A 58 -8.94 13.57 -8.15
CA ARG A 58 -8.18 14.83 -8.13
C ARG A 58 -7.71 15.16 -6.71
N ALA A 59 -6.66 15.97 -6.61
CA ALA A 59 -6.05 16.39 -5.35
C ALA A 59 -7.06 16.79 -4.25
N ALA A 60 -8.04 17.64 -4.58
CA ALA A 60 -9.05 18.10 -3.62
C ALA A 60 -9.90 16.94 -3.07
N GLU A 61 -10.28 15.99 -3.92
CA GLU A 61 -11.04 14.81 -3.52
C GLU A 61 -10.17 13.83 -2.70
N ILE A 62 -8.91 13.64 -3.11
CA ILE A 62 -7.94 12.81 -2.39
C ILE A 62 -7.73 13.35 -0.98
N ASP A 63 -7.63 14.67 -0.82
CA ASP A 63 -7.42 15.34 0.46
C ASP A 63 -8.68 15.28 1.35
N GLU A 64 -9.84 15.69 0.80
CA GLU A 64 -11.12 15.71 1.53
C GLU A 64 -11.51 14.32 2.04
N GLN A 65 -11.41 13.30 1.18
CA GLN A 65 -11.74 11.93 1.52
C GLN A 65 -10.55 11.17 2.14
N LYS A 66 -9.38 11.81 2.28
CA LYS A 66 -8.16 11.19 2.82
C LYS A 66 -7.77 9.89 2.10
N LEU A 67 -7.95 9.82 0.78
CA LEU A 67 -7.80 8.56 0.03
C LEU A 67 -6.39 7.98 0.13
N ILE A 68 -5.37 8.84 0.05
CA ILE A 68 -3.98 8.39 0.17
C ILE A 68 -3.62 7.99 1.61
N ASP A 69 -4.24 8.63 2.61
CA ASP A 69 -4.08 8.26 4.02
C ASP A 69 -4.72 6.89 4.28
N GLN A 70 -5.93 6.66 3.78
CA GLN A 70 -6.61 5.36 3.86
C GLN A 70 -5.82 4.26 3.14
N HIS A 71 -5.26 4.56 1.95
CA HIS A 71 -4.43 3.63 1.19
C HIS A 71 -3.22 3.15 2.00
N TYR A 72 -2.47 4.07 2.63
CA TYR A 72 -1.33 3.72 3.48
C TYR A 72 -1.71 3.24 4.89
N GLY A 73 -2.97 3.44 5.31
CA GLY A 73 -3.54 2.88 6.54
C GLY A 73 -2.73 3.21 7.79
N SER A 74 -2.36 2.18 8.56
CA SER A 74 -1.64 2.32 9.83
C SER A 74 -0.34 3.12 9.72
N LEU A 75 0.34 3.11 8.57
CA LEU A 75 1.54 3.94 8.35
C LEU A 75 1.19 5.44 8.38
N ALA A 76 0.10 5.83 7.71
CA ALA A 76 -0.40 7.21 7.69
C ALA A 76 -0.95 7.61 9.05
N ASP A 77 -1.70 6.73 9.71
CA ASP A 77 -2.25 6.97 11.04
C ASP A 77 -1.14 7.20 12.07
N LEU A 78 -0.07 6.40 12.06
CA LEU A 78 1.08 6.61 12.94
C LEU A 78 1.87 7.89 12.63
N ALA A 79 1.82 8.36 11.38
CA ALA A 79 2.51 9.58 10.98
C ALA A 79 1.70 10.85 11.29
N MET A 80 0.38 10.81 11.13
CA MET A 80 -0.48 12.01 11.08
C MET A 80 -1.66 11.97 12.06
N GLY A 81 -2.05 10.79 12.56
CA GLY A 81 -3.25 10.60 13.38
C GLY A 81 -2.98 10.33 14.86
N VAL A 82 -1.87 9.68 15.19
CA VAL A 82 -1.52 9.25 16.56
C VAL A 82 -0.48 10.18 17.17
N GLN A 83 -0.72 10.65 18.39
CA GLN A 83 0.30 11.38 19.14
C GLN A 83 1.40 10.43 19.63
N PRO A 84 2.69 10.82 19.63
CA PRO A 84 3.78 9.92 20.03
C PRO A 84 3.63 9.32 21.44
N GLY A 85 2.96 10.02 22.36
CA GLY A 85 2.65 9.53 23.71
C GLY A 85 1.62 8.41 23.76
N ASP A 86 0.74 8.31 22.75
CA ASP A 86 -0.33 7.33 22.66
C ASP A 86 0.06 6.10 21.83
N MET A 87 1.28 6.09 21.26
CA MET A 87 1.77 4.99 20.46
C MET A 87 2.05 3.74 21.31
N ALA A 88 1.56 2.60 20.86
CA ALA A 88 1.97 1.31 21.39
C ALA A 88 3.39 0.96 20.89
N VAL A 89 4.39 1.13 21.76
CA VAL A 89 5.79 0.79 21.48
C VAL A 89 6.18 -0.45 22.28
N SER A 90 6.75 -1.46 21.61
CA SER A 90 7.12 -2.71 22.26
C SER A 90 8.29 -2.50 23.25
N PRO A 91 8.44 -3.35 24.28
CA PRO A 91 9.57 -3.26 25.21
C PRO A 91 10.93 -3.32 24.52
N ALA A 92 11.06 -4.15 23.47
CA ALA A 92 12.28 -4.25 22.67
C ALA A 92 12.57 -2.96 21.90
N ALA A 93 11.54 -2.32 21.34
CA ALA A 93 11.69 -1.05 20.63
C ALA A 93 12.01 0.12 21.59
N LEU A 94 11.46 0.12 22.80
CA LEU A 94 11.81 1.08 23.85
C LEU A 94 13.28 0.96 24.27
N GLN A 95 13.79 -0.27 24.44
CA GLN A 95 15.20 -0.51 24.72
C GLN A 95 16.08 -0.04 23.54
N ALA A 96 15.74 -0.42 22.32
CA ALA A 96 16.49 0.01 21.13
C ALA A 96 16.50 1.54 20.97
N PHE A 97 15.43 2.23 21.37
CA PHE A 97 15.37 3.69 21.41
C PHE A 97 16.36 4.27 22.42
N GLU A 98 16.39 3.74 23.65
CA GLU A 98 17.33 4.18 24.68
C GLU A 98 18.79 3.96 24.24
N ASP A 99 19.09 2.80 23.66
CA ASP A 99 20.42 2.48 23.13
C ASP A 99 20.81 3.41 21.97
N ALA A 100 19.85 3.77 21.11
CA ALA A 100 20.11 4.63 19.95
C ALA A 100 20.31 6.10 20.32
N TYR A 101 19.51 6.64 21.24
CA TYR A 101 19.48 8.08 21.51
C TYR A 101 20.08 8.48 22.85
N GLY A 102 20.36 7.54 23.75
CA GLY A 102 20.94 7.80 25.06
C GLY A 102 19.95 8.39 26.08
N LEU A 103 18.66 8.30 25.81
CA LEU A 103 17.60 8.68 26.74
C LEU A 103 16.36 7.80 26.56
N LYS A 104 15.56 7.69 27.62
CA LYS A 104 14.32 6.91 27.59
C LYS A 104 13.26 7.59 26.74
N TRP A 105 12.39 6.79 26.13
CA TRP A 105 11.24 7.29 25.36
C TRP A 105 10.43 8.35 26.13
N ALA A 106 10.10 8.07 27.40
CA ALA A 106 9.36 8.99 28.25
C ALA A 106 10.07 10.34 28.48
N GLN A 107 11.40 10.38 28.42
CA GLN A 107 12.17 11.62 28.52
C GLN A 107 12.18 12.39 27.19
N ALA A 108 12.02 11.69 26.06
CA ALA A 108 11.96 12.29 24.73
C ALA A 108 10.57 12.83 24.38
N LEU A 109 9.51 12.30 25.00
CA LEU A 109 8.10 12.66 24.71
C LEU A 109 7.84 14.17 24.64
N PRO A 110 8.37 15.04 25.53
CA PRO A 110 8.15 16.49 25.43
C PRO A 110 8.67 17.12 24.13
N SER A 111 9.61 16.46 23.44
CA SER A 111 10.17 16.88 22.16
C SER A 111 9.77 15.98 20.99
N MET A 112 8.89 15.01 21.22
CA MET A 112 8.32 14.16 20.16
C MET A 112 7.07 14.85 19.62
N LEU A 113 7.08 15.15 18.32
CA LEU A 113 5.98 15.82 17.65
C LEU A 113 5.32 14.86 16.65
N ARG A 114 3.99 14.93 16.57
CA ARG A 114 3.26 14.44 15.40
C ARG A 114 3.66 15.30 14.20
N ASN A 115 3.63 14.73 13.00
CA ASN A 115 4.27 15.39 11.86
C ASN A 115 3.63 16.73 11.48
N ASP A 116 2.32 16.92 11.65
CA ASP A 116 1.67 18.22 11.46
C ASP A 116 2.15 19.29 12.46
N ASP A 117 2.29 18.93 13.74
CA ASP A 117 2.85 19.80 14.77
C ASP A 117 4.31 20.15 14.45
N ALA A 118 5.08 19.18 13.94
CA ALA A 118 6.46 19.39 13.50
C ALA A 118 6.55 20.33 12.29
N LEU A 119 5.70 20.15 11.27
CA LEU A 119 5.63 21.03 10.10
C LEU A 119 5.35 22.49 10.53
N ALA A 120 4.36 22.68 11.41
CA ALA A 120 3.98 23.99 11.92
C ALA A 120 5.08 24.63 12.76
N GLN A 121 5.66 23.88 13.71
CA GLN A 121 6.69 24.38 14.62
C GLN A 121 7.99 24.72 13.89
N LEU A 122 8.38 23.93 12.88
CA LEU A 122 9.61 24.13 12.13
C LEU A 122 9.44 25.09 10.95
N GLY A 123 8.20 25.41 10.56
CA GLY A 123 7.91 26.27 9.42
C GLY A 123 8.36 25.67 8.09
N VAL A 124 8.23 24.35 7.94
CA VAL A 124 8.62 23.59 6.73
C VAL A 124 7.44 22.84 6.14
N ASP A 125 7.52 22.52 4.85
CA ASP A 125 6.58 21.64 4.18
C ASP A 125 7.00 20.16 4.31
N GLY A 126 6.25 19.26 3.67
CA GLY A 126 6.51 17.83 3.77
C GLY A 126 7.90 17.45 3.28
N LEU A 127 8.37 18.07 2.18
CA LEU A 127 9.71 17.86 1.63
C LEU A 127 10.80 18.36 2.58
N GLY A 128 10.60 19.53 3.19
CA GLY A 128 11.52 20.06 4.20
C GLY A 128 11.63 19.15 5.43
N LEU A 129 10.50 18.66 5.95
CA LEU A 129 10.49 17.72 7.06
C LEU A 129 11.15 16.39 6.69
N GLU A 130 10.87 15.84 5.50
CA GLU A 130 11.50 14.61 5.02
C GLU A 130 13.02 14.76 4.94
N ALA A 131 13.52 15.88 4.40
CA ALA A 131 14.96 16.13 4.31
C ALA A 131 15.63 16.15 5.69
N MET A 132 15.04 16.87 6.66
CA MET A 132 15.51 16.88 8.06
C MET A 132 15.46 15.49 8.69
N TRP A 133 14.36 14.75 8.47
CA TRP A 133 14.14 13.41 9.01
C TRP A 133 15.14 12.39 8.45
N ARG A 134 15.51 12.51 7.17
CA ARG A 134 16.52 11.69 6.48
C ARG A 134 17.96 12.03 6.88
N ALA A 135 18.23 13.29 7.20
CA ALA A 135 19.53 13.70 7.74
C ALA A 135 19.71 13.29 9.22
N GLY A 136 18.61 13.11 9.95
CA GLY A 136 18.61 12.70 11.35
C GLY A 136 19.00 11.23 11.58
N LYS A 137 19.24 10.89 12.85
CA LYS A 137 19.49 9.50 13.26
C LYS A 137 18.17 8.74 13.29
N GLN A 138 17.97 7.85 12.33
CA GLN A 138 16.77 7.01 12.21
C GLN A 138 16.86 5.70 13.00
N LEU A 139 15.73 5.25 13.53
CA LEU A 139 15.59 3.97 14.21
C LEU A 139 14.27 3.32 13.78
N LYS A 140 14.34 2.03 13.42
CA LYS A 140 13.14 1.20 13.18
C LYS A 140 12.57 0.74 14.52
N LEU A 141 11.30 1.05 14.77
CA LEU A 141 10.57 0.61 15.98
C LEU A 141 9.75 -0.67 15.72
N ALA A 142 9.18 -0.79 14.52
CA ALA A 142 8.40 -1.93 14.06
C ALA A 142 8.40 -1.96 12.51
N PRO A 143 7.89 -3.03 11.86
CA PRO A 143 7.64 -2.99 10.41
C PRO A 143 6.85 -1.72 10.02
N GLY A 144 7.35 -0.97 9.05
CA GLY A 144 6.71 0.28 8.59
C GLY A 144 6.71 1.45 9.58
N THR A 145 7.35 1.34 10.75
CA THR A 145 7.35 2.37 11.80
C THR A 145 8.76 2.75 12.19
N TYR A 146 9.13 4.01 11.92
CA TYR A 146 10.47 4.53 12.12
C TYR A 146 10.41 5.87 12.84
N VAL A 147 11.33 6.11 13.77
CA VAL A 147 11.52 7.41 14.42
C VAL A 147 12.85 8.02 13.97
N SER A 148 12.94 9.34 13.90
CA SER A 148 14.21 10.04 13.69
C SER A 148 14.35 11.19 14.67
N ARG A 149 15.60 11.45 15.09
CA ARG A 149 15.98 12.65 15.84
C ARG A 149 16.47 13.71 14.86
N LEU A 150 15.76 14.83 14.78
CA LEU A 150 16.09 15.98 13.95
C LEU A 150 17.09 16.86 14.73
N GLU A 151 18.30 17.00 14.20
CA GLU A 151 19.42 17.68 14.88
C GLU A 151 19.44 19.22 14.68
N GLY A 152 18.60 19.76 13.79
CA GLY A 152 18.54 21.20 13.51
C GLY A 152 17.89 22.05 14.62
N PRO A 153 16.77 21.61 15.22
CA PRO A 153 16.12 22.31 16.34
C PRO A 153 16.90 22.22 17.65
N SER A 154 16.76 23.23 18.51
CA SER A 154 17.27 23.23 19.89
C SER A 154 16.14 23.54 20.88
N PRO A 155 15.71 22.57 21.73
CA PRO A 155 16.19 21.19 21.80
C PRO A 155 15.85 20.35 20.55
N PRO A 156 16.52 19.21 20.33
CA PRO A 156 16.22 18.30 19.22
C PRO A 156 14.76 17.82 19.26
N VAL A 157 14.17 17.67 18.08
CA VAL A 157 12.80 17.17 17.89
C VAL A 157 12.85 15.74 17.36
N TYR A 158 11.85 14.94 17.73
CA TYR A 158 11.69 13.57 17.22
C TYR A 158 10.37 13.46 16.47
N THR A 159 10.36 12.79 15.33
CA THR A 159 9.12 12.48 14.62
C THR A 159 9.10 11.04 14.12
N VAL A 160 7.89 10.47 14.07
CA VAL A 160 7.64 9.13 13.56
C VAL A 160 7.18 9.21 12.12
N ASN A 161 7.81 8.43 11.24
CA ASN A 161 7.54 8.38 9.81
C ASN A 161 7.52 9.78 9.15
N GLY A 162 8.46 10.66 9.52
CA GLY A 162 8.53 12.05 9.03
C GLY A 162 8.73 12.21 7.51
N PHE A 163 8.91 11.12 6.77
CA PHE A 163 8.87 11.11 5.31
C PHE A 163 7.44 11.12 4.74
N TYR A 164 6.43 10.72 5.53
CA TYR A 164 5.07 10.53 5.05
C TYR A 164 4.41 11.84 4.54
N PRO A 165 4.58 13.00 5.19
CA PRO A 165 4.02 14.25 4.67
C PRO A 165 4.47 14.60 3.26
N ALA A 166 5.74 14.37 2.91
CA ALA A 166 6.25 14.54 1.55
C ALA A 166 5.56 13.58 0.56
N MET A 167 5.40 12.31 0.95
CA MET A 167 4.66 11.34 0.14
C MET A 167 3.22 11.80 -0.08
N ARG A 168 2.51 12.22 0.97
CA ARG A 168 1.13 12.72 0.91
C ARG A 168 1.04 13.96 0.01
N GLN A 169 1.95 14.92 0.16
CA GLN A 169 1.99 16.17 -0.60
C GLN A 169 1.98 15.93 -2.11
N ALA A 170 2.64 14.88 -2.61
CA ALA A 170 2.62 14.54 -4.03
C ALA A 170 1.22 14.22 -4.58
N PHE A 171 0.29 13.74 -3.74
CA PHE A 171 -1.07 13.35 -4.13
C PHE A 171 -2.11 14.45 -3.91
N VAL A 172 -1.83 15.41 -3.03
CA VAL A 172 -2.76 16.49 -2.67
C VAL A 172 -2.33 17.88 -3.15
N ALA A 173 -1.17 17.99 -3.79
CA ALA A 173 -0.73 19.25 -4.39
C ALA A 173 -1.74 19.73 -5.47
N PRO A 174 -1.95 21.06 -5.61
CA PRO A 174 -2.83 21.58 -6.64
C PRO A 174 -2.46 21.06 -8.04
N GLY A 175 -3.46 20.53 -8.76
CA GLY A 175 -3.27 19.94 -10.09
C GLY A 175 -2.85 18.47 -10.09
N ALA A 176 -2.50 17.88 -8.94
CA ALA A 176 -2.26 16.44 -8.84
C ALA A 176 -3.55 15.66 -9.09
N GLU A 177 -3.42 14.53 -9.78
CA GLU A 177 -4.51 13.56 -9.95
C GLU A 177 -3.96 12.14 -9.95
N VAL A 178 -4.80 11.17 -9.61
CA VAL A 178 -4.52 9.75 -9.73
C VAL A 178 -5.51 9.19 -10.75
N ARG A 179 -5.00 8.45 -11.73
CA ARG A 179 -5.82 7.73 -12.71
C ARG A 179 -5.81 6.26 -12.36
N TYR A 180 -6.92 5.76 -11.83
CA TYR A 180 -7.04 4.38 -11.38
C TYR A 180 -7.74 3.50 -12.42
N LEU A 181 -7.36 2.23 -12.41
CA LEU A 181 -7.90 1.14 -13.20
C LEU A 181 -8.21 0.00 -12.21
N VAL A 182 -9.42 -0.54 -12.28
CA VAL A 182 -9.76 -1.83 -11.69
C VAL A 182 -9.50 -2.87 -12.77
N CYS A 183 -8.56 -3.76 -12.47
CA CYS A 183 -8.05 -4.75 -13.40
C CYS A 183 -8.49 -6.15 -12.96
N GLU A 184 -8.85 -6.99 -13.92
CA GLU A 184 -9.30 -8.36 -13.70
C GLU A 184 -8.63 -9.32 -14.69
N TRP A 185 -8.19 -10.49 -14.20
CA TRP A 185 -7.61 -11.54 -15.05
C TRP A 185 -7.77 -12.94 -14.44
N ASP A 186 -7.63 -13.96 -15.29
CA ASP A 186 -7.63 -15.36 -14.87
C ASP A 186 -6.28 -15.74 -14.22
N GLN A 187 -6.31 -16.14 -12.94
CA GLN A 187 -5.13 -16.55 -12.19
C GLN A 187 -4.44 -17.80 -12.80
N ALA A 188 -5.16 -18.63 -13.55
CA ALA A 188 -4.60 -19.79 -14.24
C ALA A 188 -3.75 -19.39 -15.46
N LEU A 189 -3.98 -18.20 -16.02
CA LEU A 189 -3.24 -17.68 -17.17
C LEU A 189 -2.09 -16.74 -16.75
N LEU A 190 -2.27 -16.02 -15.64
CA LEU A 190 -1.29 -15.08 -15.12
C LEU A 190 -1.32 -15.07 -13.59
N SER A 191 -0.26 -15.59 -12.96
CA SER A 191 -0.11 -15.51 -11.50
C SER A 191 0.07 -14.06 -11.05
N TRP A 192 -0.27 -13.77 -9.80
CA TRP A 192 -0.11 -12.42 -9.24
C TRP A 192 1.37 -12.01 -9.20
N ALA A 193 2.28 -12.93 -8.88
CA ALA A 193 3.72 -12.72 -8.98
C ALA A 193 4.15 -12.31 -10.39
N ALA A 194 3.69 -13.02 -11.43
CA ALA A 194 3.99 -12.67 -12.82
C ALA A 194 3.38 -11.33 -13.23
N PHE A 195 2.16 -11.02 -12.77
CA PHE A 195 1.56 -9.70 -12.93
C PHE A 195 2.47 -8.60 -12.36
N ARG A 196 2.95 -8.74 -11.12
CA ARG A 196 3.81 -7.72 -10.51
C ARG A 196 5.19 -7.63 -11.14
N GLN A 197 5.82 -8.76 -11.43
CA GLN A 197 7.22 -8.80 -11.84
C GLN A 197 7.40 -8.60 -13.35
N ALA A 198 6.58 -9.27 -14.17
CA ALA A 198 6.70 -9.24 -15.62
C ALA A 198 5.79 -8.19 -16.27
N VAL A 199 4.57 -7.99 -15.78
CA VAL A 199 3.63 -7.02 -16.37
C VAL A 199 3.89 -5.62 -15.84
N ILE A 200 3.91 -5.42 -14.52
CA ILE A 200 4.10 -4.09 -13.91
C ILE A 200 5.58 -3.72 -13.82
N GLY A 201 6.44 -4.64 -13.35
CA GLY A 201 7.88 -4.45 -13.21
C GLY A 201 8.30 -4.04 -11.80
N ALA A 202 9.59 -4.19 -11.48
CA ALA A 202 10.14 -3.85 -10.17
C ALA A 202 9.90 -2.38 -9.77
N THR A 203 9.85 -2.11 -8.46
CA THR A 203 9.63 -0.76 -7.91
C THR A 203 10.63 0.27 -8.42
N ASP A 204 11.89 -0.13 -8.58
CA ASP A 204 12.91 0.67 -9.26
C ASP A 204 12.82 0.39 -10.78
N PRO A 205 12.38 1.35 -11.60
CA PRO A 205 12.23 1.14 -13.05
C PRO A 205 13.52 0.71 -13.74
N ALA A 206 14.70 1.07 -13.21
CA ALA A 206 15.98 0.67 -13.77
C ALA A 206 16.31 -0.81 -13.54
N LYS A 207 15.61 -1.46 -12.60
CA LYS A 207 15.72 -2.90 -12.29
C LYS A 207 14.50 -3.69 -12.75
N ALA A 208 13.52 -3.02 -13.35
CA ALA A 208 12.31 -3.66 -13.82
C ALA A 208 12.61 -4.56 -15.03
N ALA A 209 11.93 -5.70 -15.12
CA ALA A 209 12.13 -6.65 -16.22
C ALA A 209 11.85 -5.96 -17.57
N ALA A 210 12.67 -6.27 -18.57
CA ALA A 210 12.46 -5.75 -19.91
C ALA A 210 11.06 -6.12 -20.42
N GLY A 211 10.36 -5.15 -21.01
CA GLY A 211 8.98 -5.32 -21.45
C GLY A 211 7.92 -5.07 -20.38
N SER A 212 8.27 -4.91 -19.10
CA SER A 212 7.31 -4.50 -18.06
C SER A 212 6.91 -3.02 -18.19
N ALA A 213 5.76 -2.64 -17.64
CA ALA A 213 5.22 -1.28 -17.72
C ALA A 213 6.22 -0.23 -17.21
N ARG A 214 6.81 -0.44 -16.03
CA ARG A 214 7.79 0.50 -15.45
C ARG A 214 9.06 0.59 -16.30
N ALA A 215 9.56 -0.52 -16.84
CA ALA A 215 10.73 -0.51 -17.72
C ALA A 215 10.44 0.21 -19.05
N ALA A 216 9.28 -0.07 -19.65
CA ALA A 216 8.84 0.58 -20.88
C ALA A 216 8.67 2.10 -20.67
N MET A 217 7.91 2.51 -19.65
CA MET A 217 7.73 3.93 -19.31
C MET A 217 9.06 4.64 -18.99
N LEU A 218 10.04 3.96 -18.38
CA LEU A 218 11.39 4.49 -18.21
C LEU A 218 12.11 4.72 -19.56
N GLY A 219 11.93 3.82 -20.53
CA GLY A 219 12.54 3.92 -21.85
C GLY A 219 11.98 5.06 -22.70
N GLN A 220 10.67 5.30 -22.62
CA GLN A 220 9.93 6.25 -23.47
C GLN A 220 9.35 7.45 -22.68
N TRP A 221 9.89 7.76 -21.50
CA TRP A 221 9.33 8.76 -20.58
C TRP A 221 9.07 10.14 -21.21
N ARG A 222 9.95 10.60 -22.11
CA ARG A 222 9.78 11.87 -22.83
C ARG A 222 8.61 11.84 -23.81
N GLU A 223 8.45 10.72 -24.51
CA GLU A 223 7.34 10.52 -25.47
C GLU A 223 6.00 10.42 -24.75
N LEU A 224 6.02 9.89 -23.52
CA LEU A 224 4.88 9.84 -22.61
C LEU A 224 4.62 11.18 -21.88
N GLY A 225 5.38 12.23 -22.18
CA GLY A 225 5.19 13.55 -21.59
C GLY A 225 5.54 13.65 -20.10
N LEU A 226 6.38 12.76 -19.58
CA LEU A 226 6.87 12.85 -18.20
C LEU A 226 7.90 14.00 -18.07
N GLU A 227 7.80 14.78 -17.00
CA GLU A 227 8.70 15.92 -16.77
C GLU A 227 10.12 15.50 -16.38
N ALA A 228 10.23 14.34 -15.71
CA ALA A 228 11.48 13.80 -15.23
C ALA A 228 11.59 12.31 -15.58
N LYS A 229 12.85 11.86 -15.73
CA LYS A 229 13.14 10.44 -15.89
C LYS A 229 12.65 9.66 -14.66
N PRO A 230 11.87 8.58 -14.84
CA PRO A 230 11.39 7.76 -13.74
C PRO A 230 12.52 7.26 -12.82
N SER A 231 12.22 7.20 -11.53
CA SER A 231 13.13 6.78 -10.47
C SER A 231 12.42 5.82 -9.51
N MET A 232 13.11 5.34 -8.47
CA MET A 232 12.49 4.48 -7.45
C MET A 232 11.29 5.15 -6.75
N SER A 233 11.35 6.45 -6.46
CA SER A 233 10.24 7.20 -5.85
C SER A 233 9.21 7.64 -6.88
N LEU A 234 9.65 8.00 -8.09
CA LEU A 234 8.81 8.44 -9.22
C LEU A 234 8.63 7.32 -10.26
N ASN A 235 8.17 6.15 -9.81
CA ASN A 235 8.12 4.92 -10.61
C ASN A 235 6.83 4.73 -11.43
N CYS A 236 6.10 5.82 -11.68
CA CYS A 236 4.92 5.96 -12.55
C CYS A 236 3.67 5.19 -12.09
N VAL A 237 3.76 3.88 -11.91
CA VAL A 237 2.62 2.97 -11.73
C VAL A 237 2.62 2.39 -10.32
N HIS A 238 1.46 2.40 -9.66
CA HIS A 238 1.12 1.55 -8.51
C HIS A 238 0.33 0.33 -8.98
N ALA A 239 0.52 -0.81 -8.32
CA ALA A 239 -0.32 -2.00 -8.50
C ALA A 239 -0.39 -2.79 -7.20
N SER A 240 -1.58 -3.29 -6.85
CA SER A 240 -1.83 -4.07 -5.63
C SER A 240 -0.87 -5.25 -5.46
N ALA A 241 -0.40 -5.49 -4.23
CA ALA A 241 0.57 -6.55 -3.94
C ALA A 241 -0.05 -7.96 -3.88
N GLY A 242 -1.32 -8.05 -3.51
CA GLY A 242 -2.08 -9.29 -3.38
C GLY A 242 -3.60 -9.06 -3.25
N PRO A 243 -4.41 -10.11 -3.09
CA PRO A 243 -5.87 -10.02 -3.16
C PRO A 243 -6.52 -9.13 -2.09
N LEU A 244 -6.13 -9.25 -0.81
CA LEU A 244 -6.71 -8.43 0.27
C LEU A 244 -6.31 -6.96 0.16
N GLU A 245 -5.04 -6.69 -0.14
CA GLU A 245 -4.60 -5.32 -0.37
C GLU A 245 -5.31 -4.72 -1.59
N GLY A 246 -5.47 -5.50 -2.68
CA GLY A 246 -6.25 -5.09 -3.84
C GLY A 246 -7.71 -4.78 -3.51
N LEU A 247 -8.34 -5.56 -2.63
CA LEU A 247 -9.70 -5.29 -2.15
C LEU A 247 -9.78 -3.96 -1.39
N LYS A 248 -8.85 -3.72 -0.45
CA LYS A 248 -8.75 -2.44 0.26
C LYS A 248 -8.64 -1.29 -0.74
N GLU A 249 -7.73 -1.42 -1.69
CA GLU A 249 -7.44 -0.39 -2.68
C GLU A 249 -8.63 -0.09 -3.60
N ARG A 250 -9.37 -1.11 -4.06
CA ARG A 250 -10.62 -0.91 -4.80
C ARG A 250 -11.65 -0.16 -3.96
N CYS A 251 -11.83 -0.53 -2.68
CA CYS A 251 -12.75 0.19 -1.80
C CYS A 251 -12.39 1.67 -1.67
N VAL A 252 -11.09 1.97 -1.49
CA VAL A 252 -10.60 3.34 -1.33
C VAL A 252 -10.71 4.15 -2.62
N TRP A 253 -10.26 3.62 -3.75
CA TRP A 253 -10.05 4.43 -4.96
C TRP A 253 -11.22 4.38 -5.94
N SER A 254 -11.93 3.26 -6.06
CA SER A 254 -13.07 3.12 -6.99
C SER A 254 -14.43 3.22 -6.32
N GLY A 255 -14.49 3.22 -4.98
CA GLY A 255 -15.74 3.15 -4.23
C GLY A 255 -16.39 1.77 -4.24
N ALA A 256 -15.62 0.71 -4.54
CA ALA A 256 -16.10 -0.66 -4.43
C ALA A 256 -16.62 -0.94 -3.01
N SER A 257 -17.66 -1.74 -2.90
CA SER A 257 -18.27 -2.11 -1.62
C SER A 257 -17.95 -3.54 -1.27
N LEU A 258 -17.65 -3.81 0.01
CA LEU A 258 -17.52 -5.17 0.53
C LEU A 258 -18.80 -6.00 0.36
N ALA A 259 -19.95 -5.38 0.10
CA ALA A 259 -21.22 -6.08 -0.12
C ALA A 259 -21.34 -6.70 -1.53
N SER A 260 -20.54 -6.24 -2.49
CA SER A 260 -20.64 -6.67 -3.90
C SER A 260 -19.30 -6.96 -4.55
N ASP A 261 -18.19 -6.84 -3.81
CA ASP A 261 -16.87 -7.23 -4.30
C ASP A 261 -16.73 -8.76 -4.24
N PRO A 262 -16.39 -9.44 -5.35
CA PRO A 262 -16.33 -10.90 -5.41
C PRO A 262 -15.42 -11.54 -4.36
N LEU A 263 -14.27 -10.93 -4.06
CA LEU A 263 -13.36 -11.46 -3.05
C LEU A 263 -13.96 -11.31 -1.65
N ALA A 264 -14.54 -10.15 -1.36
CA ALA A 264 -15.20 -9.91 -0.06
C ALA A 264 -16.37 -10.87 0.15
N GLU A 265 -17.21 -11.07 -0.86
CA GLU A 265 -18.33 -12.02 -0.80
C GLU A 265 -17.86 -13.45 -0.52
N ALA A 266 -16.80 -13.90 -1.21
CA ALA A 266 -16.24 -15.23 -0.99
C ALA A 266 -15.65 -15.41 0.42
N LEU A 267 -14.94 -14.42 0.95
CA LEU A 267 -14.39 -14.45 2.32
C LEU A 267 -15.51 -14.48 3.36
N LEU A 268 -16.55 -13.65 3.19
CA LEU A 268 -17.69 -13.59 4.10
C LEU A 268 -18.50 -14.91 4.07
N ALA A 269 -18.74 -15.46 2.88
CA ALA A 269 -19.40 -16.75 2.72
C ALA A 269 -18.57 -17.90 3.30
N GLY A 270 -17.24 -17.79 3.27
CA GLY A 270 -16.30 -18.73 3.88
C GLY A 270 -16.12 -18.57 5.40
N GLY A 271 -16.83 -17.63 6.04
CA GLY A 271 -16.90 -17.50 7.50
C GLY A 271 -15.97 -16.44 8.09
N VAL A 272 -15.22 -15.67 7.28
CA VAL A 272 -14.51 -14.48 7.79
C VAL A 272 -15.56 -13.46 8.22
N GLY A 273 -15.61 -13.13 9.51
CA GLY A 273 -16.57 -12.15 10.02
C GLY A 273 -16.39 -10.77 9.40
N ARG A 274 -17.50 -10.05 9.13
CA ARG A 274 -17.48 -8.70 8.53
C ARG A 274 -16.55 -7.73 9.26
N ALA A 275 -16.67 -7.64 10.59
CA ALA A 275 -15.83 -6.76 11.40
C ALA A 275 -14.34 -7.15 11.36
N THR A 276 -14.05 -8.45 11.26
CA THR A 276 -12.69 -8.96 11.10
C THR A 276 -12.11 -8.51 9.76
N LEU A 277 -12.85 -8.69 8.66
CA LEU A 277 -12.42 -8.26 7.33
C LEU A 277 -12.17 -6.75 7.27
N GLU A 278 -13.07 -5.93 7.82
CA GLU A 278 -12.89 -4.48 7.90
C GLU A 278 -11.64 -4.09 8.69
N THR A 279 -11.37 -4.78 9.80
CA THR A 279 -10.17 -4.57 10.62
C THR A 279 -8.91 -4.93 9.83
N TRP A 280 -8.89 -6.08 9.15
CA TRP A 280 -7.78 -6.50 8.30
C TRP A 280 -7.47 -5.49 7.20
N LEU A 281 -8.49 -5.03 6.47
CA LEU A 281 -8.32 -4.07 5.38
C LEU A 281 -7.84 -2.70 5.87
N LYS A 282 -8.29 -2.27 7.06
CA LYS A 282 -7.89 -0.99 7.64
C LYS A 282 -6.48 -1.03 8.23
N GLU A 283 -6.20 -2.02 9.06
CA GLU A 283 -5.02 -2.00 9.94
C GLU A 283 -3.84 -2.80 9.39
N ASN A 284 -4.08 -3.66 8.39
CA ASN A 284 -3.17 -4.73 8.00
C ASN A 284 -2.74 -5.48 9.26
N SER A 285 -3.68 -6.14 9.94
CA SER A 285 -3.44 -6.74 11.26
C SER A 285 -2.42 -7.88 11.20
N VAL A 286 -1.69 -8.11 12.29
CA VAL A 286 -0.88 -9.33 12.44
C VAL A 286 -1.83 -10.47 12.85
N VAL A 287 -1.87 -11.53 12.05
CA VAL A 287 -2.79 -12.67 12.24
C VAL A 287 -2.05 -13.99 12.03
N SER A 288 -2.61 -15.06 12.58
CA SER A 288 -2.22 -16.43 12.26
C SER A 288 -3.30 -17.06 11.37
N LEU A 289 -2.96 -17.40 10.14
CA LEU A 289 -3.84 -18.07 9.19
C LEU A 289 -3.24 -19.44 8.83
N GLY A 290 -4.01 -20.51 8.97
CA GLY A 290 -3.52 -21.88 8.80
C GLY A 290 -2.30 -22.18 9.69
N ASP A 291 -1.30 -22.86 9.11
CA ASP A 291 -0.04 -23.20 9.77
C ASP A 291 1.05 -22.11 9.61
N ALA A 292 0.71 -20.96 9.00
CA ALA A 292 1.67 -19.88 8.79
C ALA A 292 2.06 -19.23 10.13
N LYS A 293 3.32 -18.79 10.21
CA LYS A 293 3.77 -17.94 11.31
C LYS A 293 2.94 -16.66 11.30
N ALA A 294 2.58 -16.16 12.49
CA ALA A 294 1.87 -14.90 12.62
C ALA A 294 2.62 -13.77 11.90
N ASP A 295 1.94 -13.13 10.95
CA ASP A 295 2.45 -12.00 10.19
C ASP A 295 1.31 -11.08 9.76
N LYS A 296 1.64 -9.96 9.13
CA LYS A 296 0.70 -9.02 8.53
C LYS A 296 -0.17 -9.72 7.48
N VAL A 297 -1.48 -9.52 7.55
CA VAL A 297 -2.44 -10.22 6.68
C VAL A 297 -2.20 -9.95 5.19
N PHE A 298 -1.71 -8.75 4.82
CA PHE A 298 -1.34 -8.47 3.43
C PHE A 298 -0.05 -9.18 3.02
N ASP A 299 0.91 -9.35 3.93
CA ASP A 299 2.16 -10.08 3.65
C ASP A 299 1.87 -11.59 3.52
N LEU A 300 0.97 -12.13 4.36
CA LEU A 300 0.49 -13.52 4.26
C LEU A 300 -0.27 -13.81 2.97
N THR A 301 -0.87 -12.79 2.35
CA THR A 301 -1.66 -12.92 1.11
C THR A 301 -0.99 -12.29 -0.11
N GLU A 302 0.27 -11.87 0.03
CA GLU A 302 1.03 -11.23 -1.03
C GLU A 302 1.30 -12.22 -2.17
N GLU A 303 1.15 -11.77 -3.42
CA GLU A 303 1.38 -12.57 -4.64
C GLU A 303 0.55 -13.87 -4.77
N MET A 304 -0.42 -14.10 -3.89
CA MET A 304 -1.36 -15.22 -3.95
C MET A 304 -2.44 -15.01 -5.02
N GLY A 305 -3.00 -16.12 -5.50
CA GLY A 305 -4.24 -16.10 -6.27
C GLY A 305 -5.46 -15.78 -5.38
N ALA A 306 -6.51 -15.18 -5.94
CA ALA A 306 -7.73 -14.86 -5.18
C ALA A 306 -8.34 -16.10 -4.51
N ALA A 307 -8.36 -17.25 -5.20
CA ALA A 307 -8.93 -18.49 -4.64
C ALA A 307 -8.08 -19.06 -3.51
N GLU A 308 -6.76 -18.96 -3.66
CA GLU A 308 -5.79 -19.37 -2.64
C GLU A 308 -5.90 -18.50 -1.39
N CYS A 309 -6.08 -17.19 -1.58
CA CYS A 309 -6.32 -16.25 -0.48
C CYS A 309 -7.60 -16.59 0.29
N VAL A 310 -8.69 -16.94 -0.39
CA VAL A 310 -9.93 -17.36 0.28
C VAL A 310 -9.71 -18.66 1.05
N ALA A 311 -9.05 -19.65 0.47
CA ALA A 311 -8.76 -20.91 1.15
C ALA A 311 -7.96 -20.68 2.45
N LEU A 312 -6.88 -19.90 2.37
CA LEU A 312 -6.04 -19.55 3.52
C LEU A 312 -6.83 -18.81 4.61
N CYS A 313 -7.61 -17.78 4.24
CA CYS A 313 -8.33 -16.94 5.20
C CYS A 313 -9.50 -17.65 5.88
N CYS A 314 -10.12 -18.61 5.19
CA CYS A 314 -11.27 -19.36 5.69
C CYS A 314 -10.89 -20.67 6.40
N GLY A 315 -9.58 -21.00 6.46
CA GLY A 315 -9.08 -22.21 7.10
C GLY A 315 -9.44 -23.51 6.35
N ALA A 316 -9.48 -23.44 5.01
CA ALA A 316 -9.75 -24.57 4.14
C ALA A 316 -8.48 -25.31 3.70
#